data_AF-U6MD90-F1
#
_entry.id   AF-U6MD90-F1
#
_cell.length_a   1.000
_cell.length_b   1.000
_cell.length_c   1.000
_cell.angle_alpha   90.00
_cell.angle_beta   90.00
_cell.angle_gamma   90.00
#
_symmetry.space_group_name_H-M   'P 1'
#
loop_
_entity.id
_entity.type
_entity.pdbx_description
1 polymer ?
#
loop_
_entity_poly.entity_id
_entity_poly.type
_entity_poly.pdbx_seq_one_letter_code
_entity_poly.pdbx_strand_id
1 'polypeptide(L)'
;MARVGLLTCYAGLMASVAAPNFSLALSLRSAAGIFQENRLSSTLYVSTEKTPPTAEDKTNECLTIINTLRTENFNGLLTALATADDGEVTASLDKIQKKTLESPTAKKIAEALAGDDATTCDLAASANAETYPGLVIPFAYNTTFDCKALIRATYEAGLSHLRESSFDPSTDTYNVTLAPFNNVAASNTAFLLSSKSAKVSCAATKNCEAGQNVLFCYFIDPLQTGDAPFTTEVYNALWGVGKGAASILVPSVSTALLSLALTILT
;
A
#
# COMPACT_ATOMS: atom_id res chain seq x y z
N MET A 1 35.45 54.91 -25.40
CA MET A 1 34.77 55.28 -26.66
C MET A 1 33.40 54.62 -26.66
N ALA A 2 32.35 55.44 -26.83
CA ALA A 2 30.99 55.14 -27.34
C ALA A 2 30.23 53.91 -26.82
N ARG A 3 28.92 53.91 -26.54
CA ARG A 3 27.80 54.87 -26.54
C ARG A 3 26.61 54.09 -25.92
N VAL A 4 25.69 54.81 -25.25
CA VAL A 4 24.20 54.70 -25.34
C VAL A 4 23.62 53.27 -25.34
N GLY A 5 22.89 52.78 -24.33
CA GLY A 5 21.73 53.37 -23.65
C GLY A 5 20.43 52.82 -24.27
N LEU A 6 19.64 52.06 -23.51
CA LEU A 6 18.15 52.05 -23.54
C LEU A 6 17.57 51.01 -22.55
N LEU A 7 16.91 51.54 -21.52
CA LEU A 7 15.88 50.87 -20.73
C LEU A 7 14.61 50.76 -21.59
N THR A 8 14.04 49.57 -21.69
CA THR A 8 12.64 49.39 -22.09
C THR A 8 11.94 48.48 -21.11
N CYS A 9 11.10 49.13 -20.31
CA CYS A 9 10.08 48.58 -19.45
C CYS A 9 9.00 47.92 -20.32
N TYR A 10 8.67 46.65 -20.08
CA TYR A 10 7.44 46.06 -20.59
C TYR A 10 6.56 45.69 -19.41
N ALA A 11 5.61 46.59 -19.14
CA ALA A 11 4.40 46.30 -18.40
C ALA A 11 3.31 45.82 -19.36
N GLY A 12 2.49 44.88 -18.91
CA GLY A 12 1.28 44.41 -19.58
C GLY A 12 1.22 42.88 -19.60
N LEU A 13 0.11 42.21 -19.33
CA LEU A 13 -1.22 42.61 -18.89
C LEU A 13 -1.84 41.31 -18.34
N MET A 14 -2.25 41.29 -17.07
CA MET A 14 -2.98 40.16 -16.49
C MET A 14 -4.37 40.10 -17.10
N ALA A 15 -4.70 39.03 -17.81
CA ALA A 15 -6.05 38.72 -18.25
C ALA A 15 -6.62 37.62 -17.34
N SER A 16 -7.28 38.05 -16.26
CA SER A 16 -8.15 37.22 -15.44
C SER A 16 -9.51 37.11 -16.12
N VAL A 17 -9.93 35.89 -16.49
CA VAL A 17 -11.30 35.62 -16.93
C VAL A 17 -12.18 35.55 -15.68
N ALA A 18 -12.86 36.65 -15.38
CA ALA A 18 -13.97 36.68 -14.43
C ALA A 18 -15.23 36.16 -15.14
N ALA A 19 -15.78 35.06 -14.65
CA ALA A 19 -17.12 34.60 -15.03
C ALA A 19 -18.18 35.54 -14.41
N PRO A 20 -19.18 36.00 -15.17
CA PRO A 20 -20.22 36.86 -14.63
C PRO A 20 -21.23 36.05 -13.80
N ASN A 21 -21.32 36.40 -12.51
CA ASN A 21 -22.41 36.03 -11.63
C ASN A 21 -23.73 36.61 -12.16
N PHE A 22 -24.59 35.75 -12.71
CA PHE A 22 -25.98 36.11 -12.99
C PHE A 22 -26.80 36.02 -11.69
N SER A 23 -26.96 37.16 -11.01
CA SER A 23 -28.05 37.36 -10.05
C SER A 23 -29.33 37.67 -10.82
N LEU A 24 -30.18 36.66 -11.03
CA LEU A 24 -31.56 36.87 -11.42
C LEU A 24 -32.39 37.10 -10.15
N ALA A 25 -32.61 38.37 -9.82
CA ALA A 25 -33.62 38.77 -8.86
C ALA A 25 -35.01 38.54 -9.50
N LEU A 26 -35.62 37.38 -9.20
CA LEU A 26 -37.02 37.13 -9.54
C LEU A 26 -37.91 37.67 -8.41
N SER A 27 -38.46 38.86 -8.63
CA SER A 27 -39.53 39.42 -7.80
C SER A 27 -40.83 38.66 -8.06
N LEU A 28 -41.09 37.59 -7.31
CA LEU A 28 -42.38 36.91 -7.31
C LEU A 28 -43.33 37.59 -6.32
N ARG A 29 -44.22 38.38 -6.92
CA ARG A 29 -45.41 38.98 -6.31
C ARG A 29 -46.23 37.86 -5.65
N SER A 30 -46.49 38.02 -4.36
CA SER A 30 -47.43 37.19 -3.60
C SER A 30 -48.83 37.28 -4.21
N ALA A 31 -49.37 36.15 -4.67
CA ALA A 31 -50.79 35.96 -4.88
C ALA A 31 -51.26 34.85 -3.94
N ALA A 32 -52.05 35.22 -2.93
CA ALA A 32 -52.79 34.29 -2.11
C ALA A 32 -53.87 33.63 -2.99
N GLY A 33 -53.62 32.39 -3.39
CA GLY A 33 -54.61 31.52 -4.02
C GLY A 33 -54.85 30.32 -3.11
N ILE A 34 -55.94 30.36 -2.37
CA ILE A 34 -56.45 29.21 -1.63
C ILE A 34 -56.86 28.16 -2.66
N PHE A 35 -56.20 27.00 -2.67
CA PHE A 35 -56.75 25.78 -3.25
C PHE A 35 -56.44 24.61 -2.30
N GLN A 36 -57.53 24.12 -1.73
CA GLN A 36 -57.61 22.94 -0.91
C GLN A 36 -57.77 21.74 -1.83
N GLU A 37 -56.83 20.81 -1.83
CA GLU A 37 -57.11 19.41 -2.16
C GLU A 37 -56.11 18.46 -1.49
N ASN A 38 -56.68 17.48 -0.80
CA ASN A 38 -56.02 16.36 -0.15
C ASN A 38 -55.11 15.60 -1.11
N ARG A 39 -53.80 15.55 -0.85
CA ARG A 39 -53.00 14.35 -1.12
C ARG A 39 -51.98 14.14 -0.02
N LEU A 40 -52.17 13.06 0.73
CA LEU A 40 -51.13 12.36 1.47
C LEU A 40 -49.99 12.05 0.50
N SER A 41 -48.98 12.93 0.43
CA SER A 41 -47.68 12.58 -0.14
C SER A 41 -46.98 11.70 0.88
N SER A 42 -47.27 10.41 0.79
CA SER A 42 -46.41 9.38 1.36
C SER A 42 -45.07 9.48 0.63
N THR A 43 -44.10 10.16 1.22
CA THR A 43 -42.69 9.99 0.85
C THR A 43 -42.35 8.55 1.19
N LEU A 44 -42.48 7.68 0.19
CA LEU A 44 -41.94 6.33 0.21
C LEU A 44 -40.42 6.47 0.35
N TYR A 45 -39.94 6.43 1.58
CA TYR A 45 -38.56 6.09 1.88
C TYR A 45 -38.35 4.66 1.40
N VAL A 46 -37.91 4.51 0.16
CA VAL A 46 -37.31 3.26 -0.29
C VAL A 46 -36.00 3.16 0.48
N SER A 47 -36.04 2.48 1.63
CA SER A 47 -34.84 1.98 2.25
C SER A 47 -34.29 0.94 1.29
N THR A 48 -33.39 1.34 0.39
CA THR A 48 -32.60 0.39 -0.40
C THR A 48 -31.79 -0.41 0.61
N GLU A 49 -32.20 -1.64 0.83
CA GLU A 49 -31.48 -2.62 1.64
C GLU A 49 -30.07 -2.75 1.06
N LYS A 50 -29.07 -2.29 1.81
CA LYS A 50 -27.68 -2.37 1.40
C LYS A 50 -27.26 -3.83 1.39
N THR A 51 -26.70 -4.28 0.28
CA THR A 51 -26.12 -5.62 0.17
C THR A 51 -24.62 -5.50 0.36
N PRO A 52 -24.01 -6.17 1.36
CA PRO A 52 -22.57 -6.13 1.56
C PRO A 52 -21.78 -6.69 0.37
N PRO A 53 -20.54 -6.24 0.17
CA PRO A 53 -19.62 -6.88 -0.76
C PRO A 53 -19.31 -8.32 -0.32
N THR A 54 -18.82 -9.12 -1.26
CA THR A 54 -18.43 -10.51 -1.09
C THR A 54 -16.96 -10.68 -1.45
N ALA A 55 -16.28 -11.58 -0.74
CA ALA A 55 -14.89 -11.90 -1.00
C ALA A 55 -14.65 -13.36 -1.41
N GLU A 56 -13.64 -13.56 -2.23
CA GLU A 56 -13.14 -14.88 -2.65
C GLU A 56 -11.80 -15.18 -2.00
N ASP A 57 -11.53 -16.47 -1.76
CA ASP A 57 -10.20 -16.91 -1.34
C ASP A 57 -9.24 -16.70 -2.52
N LYS A 58 -8.11 -16.04 -2.23
CA LYS A 58 -7.01 -15.81 -3.19
C LYS A 58 -5.70 -16.33 -2.63
N THR A 59 -5.73 -17.17 -1.59
CA THR A 59 -4.56 -17.59 -0.84
C THR A 59 -3.55 -18.26 -1.76
N ASN A 60 -3.96 -19.27 -2.54
CA ASN A 60 -3.04 -19.99 -3.43
C ASN A 60 -2.46 -19.11 -4.55
N GLU A 61 -3.30 -18.26 -5.16
CA GLU A 61 -2.88 -17.35 -6.23
C GLU A 61 -1.83 -16.34 -5.73
N CYS A 62 -2.06 -15.77 -4.55
CA CYS A 62 -1.17 -14.78 -3.96
C CYS A 62 0.07 -15.38 -3.32
N LEU A 63 -0.04 -16.57 -2.71
CA LEU A 63 1.04 -17.22 -1.98
C LEU A 63 2.28 -17.43 -2.84
N THR A 64 2.10 -17.88 -4.10
CA THR A 64 3.22 -18.05 -5.03
C THR A 64 3.99 -16.76 -5.23
N ILE A 65 3.29 -15.64 -5.43
CA ILE A 65 3.91 -14.32 -5.64
C ILE A 65 4.60 -13.83 -4.37
N ILE A 66 3.95 -13.95 -3.22
CA ILE A 66 4.53 -13.57 -1.92
C ILE A 66 5.82 -14.36 -1.67
N ASN A 67 5.79 -15.67 -1.92
CA ASN A 67 6.96 -16.52 -1.70
C ASN A 67 8.10 -16.21 -2.68
N THR A 68 7.81 -15.95 -3.96
CA THR A 68 8.81 -15.45 -4.92
C THR A 68 9.48 -14.18 -4.39
N LEU A 69 8.71 -13.20 -3.90
CA LEU A 69 9.30 -11.96 -3.36
C LEU A 69 10.17 -12.21 -2.13
N ARG A 70 9.75 -13.11 -1.23
CA ARG A 70 10.46 -13.45 0.01
C ARG A 70 11.72 -14.28 -0.22
N THR A 71 11.70 -15.24 -1.13
CA THR A 71 12.81 -16.21 -1.24
C THR A 71 13.84 -15.81 -2.28
N GLU A 72 13.42 -15.30 -3.45
CA GLU A 72 14.34 -15.05 -4.57
C GLU A 72 15.24 -13.83 -4.31
N ASN A 73 14.74 -12.82 -3.61
CA ASN A 73 15.46 -11.56 -3.41
C ASN A 73 16.38 -11.54 -2.19
N PHE A 74 16.25 -12.53 -1.29
CA PHE A 74 16.82 -12.45 0.05
C PHE A 74 17.73 -13.62 0.43
N ASN A 75 18.19 -14.44 -0.53
CA ASN A 75 19.16 -15.52 -0.28
C ASN A 75 18.82 -16.43 0.93
N GLY A 76 17.53 -16.68 1.17
CA GLY A 76 17.08 -17.51 2.30
C GLY A 76 17.00 -16.80 3.65
N LEU A 77 17.18 -15.47 3.73
CA LEU A 77 16.92 -14.69 4.95
C LEU A 77 15.45 -14.72 5.36
N LEU A 78 14.55 -14.88 4.37
CA LEU A 78 13.13 -15.09 4.61
C LEU A 78 12.72 -16.49 4.14
N THR A 79 11.96 -17.17 4.99
CA THR A 79 11.36 -18.45 4.67
C THR A 79 10.09 -18.25 3.84
N ALA A 80 9.81 -19.25 3.00
CA ALA A 80 8.53 -19.36 2.31
C ALA A 80 7.41 -19.55 3.34
N LEU A 81 6.29 -18.88 3.10
CA LEU A 81 5.06 -19.03 3.86
C LEU A 81 4.31 -20.27 3.37
N ALA A 82 3.57 -20.89 4.28
CA ALA A 82 2.54 -21.87 3.96
C ALA A 82 1.13 -21.23 3.97
N THR A 83 0.13 -21.97 3.51
CA THR A 83 -1.27 -21.56 3.62
C THR A 83 -1.74 -21.66 5.07
N ALA A 84 -2.48 -20.66 5.55
CA ALA A 84 -3.29 -20.76 6.76
C ALA A 84 -4.75 -21.05 6.42
N ASP A 85 -5.42 -21.82 7.26
CA ASP A 85 -6.87 -21.98 7.20
C ASP A 85 -7.62 -20.93 8.02
N ASP A 86 -8.93 -20.83 7.81
CA ASP A 86 -9.82 -19.86 8.47
C ASP A 86 -9.84 -20.00 10.00
N GLY A 87 -9.66 -21.22 10.51
CA GLY A 87 -9.59 -21.51 11.95
C GLY A 87 -8.31 -20.95 12.56
N GLU A 88 -7.18 -21.07 11.86
CA GLU A 88 -5.90 -20.47 12.26
C GLU A 88 -5.97 -18.93 12.26
N VAL A 89 -6.62 -18.32 11.25
CA VAL A 89 -6.84 -16.86 11.20
C VAL A 89 -7.66 -16.40 12.41
N THR A 90 -8.79 -17.07 12.67
CA THR A 90 -9.66 -16.76 13.82
C THR A 90 -8.87 -16.87 15.13
N ALA A 91 -8.20 -18.00 15.37
CA ALA A 91 -7.43 -18.23 16.59
C ALA A 91 -6.30 -17.21 16.78
N SER A 92 -5.64 -16.80 15.70
CA SER A 92 -4.58 -15.81 15.74
C SER A 92 -5.11 -14.40 16.09
N LEU A 93 -6.23 -13.98 15.50
CA LEU A 93 -6.88 -12.70 15.82
C LEU A 93 -7.42 -12.66 17.25
N ASP A 94 -7.94 -13.79 17.73
CA ASP A 94 -8.39 -13.99 19.11
C ASP A 94 -7.26 -13.77 20.11
N LYS A 95 -6.09 -14.36 19.86
CA LYS A 95 -4.89 -14.25 20.70
C LYS A 95 -4.43 -12.80 20.85
N ILE A 96 -4.63 -11.97 19.83
CA ILE A 96 -4.22 -10.56 19.82
C ILE A 96 -5.37 -9.59 20.16
N GLN A 97 -6.51 -10.14 20.60
CA GLN A 97 -7.71 -9.40 21.04
C GLN A 97 -8.28 -8.44 19.97
N LYS A 98 -8.11 -8.77 18.69
CA LYS A 98 -8.67 -8.01 17.56
C LYS A 98 -9.99 -8.64 17.09
N LYS A 99 -10.99 -8.62 17.98
CA LYS A 99 -12.33 -9.17 17.75
C LYS A 99 -13.36 -8.07 17.48
N THR A 100 -13.36 -7.54 16.26
CA THR A 100 -14.42 -6.65 15.78
C THR A 100 -15.47 -7.39 14.94
N LEU A 101 -15.21 -8.65 14.57
CA LEU A 101 -16.12 -9.53 13.83
C LEU A 101 -16.30 -10.85 14.58
N GLU A 102 -17.45 -11.48 14.39
CA GLU A 102 -17.69 -12.85 14.86
C GLU A 102 -17.01 -13.85 13.91
N SER A 103 -16.10 -14.66 14.48
CA SER A 103 -15.27 -15.64 13.74
C SER A 103 -14.61 -15.03 12.51
N PRO A 104 -13.65 -14.09 12.69
CA PRO A 104 -13.01 -13.38 11.60
C PRO A 104 -12.17 -14.32 10.73
N THR A 105 -12.44 -14.28 9.43
CA THR A 105 -11.64 -14.95 8.38
C THR A 105 -11.09 -13.89 7.43
N ALA A 106 -10.12 -14.26 6.58
CA ALA A 106 -9.58 -13.32 5.58
C ALA A 106 -10.69 -12.75 4.68
N LYS A 107 -11.68 -13.57 4.30
CA LYS A 107 -12.84 -13.15 3.50
C LYS A 107 -13.69 -12.11 4.22
N LYS A 108 -14.15 -12.42 5.45
CA LYS A 108 -14.98 -11.49 6.22
C LYS A 108 -14.28 -10.18 6.50
N ILE A 109 -12.96 -10.21 6.68
CA ILE A 109 -12.16 -9.00 6.88
C ILE A 109 -12.08 -8.19 5.58
N ALA A 110 -11.83 -8.82 4.43
CA ALA A 110 -11.84 -8.12 3.14
C ALA A 110 -13.20 -7.46 2.86
N GLU A 111 -14.29 -8.14 3.17
CA GLU A 111 -15.66 -7.60 3.07
C GLU A 111 -15.84 -6.39 3.99
N ALA A 112 -15.49 -6.52 5.27
CA ALA A 112 -15.59 -5.43 6.25
C ALA A 112 -14.71 -4.22 5.91
N LEU A 113 -13.53 -4.45 5.31
CA LEU A 113 -12.65 -3.38 4.83
C LEU A 113 -13.19 -2.66 3.60
N ALA A 114 -14.02 -3.33 2.79
CA ALA A 114 -14.65 -2.71 1.63
C ALA A 114 -15.89 -1.87 1.99
N GLY A 115 -16.60 -2.23 3.07
CA GLY A 115 -17.78 -1.51 3.58
C GLY A 115 -19.04 -2.37 3.56
N ASP A 116 -20.19 -1.75 3.83
CA ASP A 116 -21.48 -2.46 3.98
C ASP A 116 -22.34 -2.45 2.70
N ASP A 117 -21.87 -1.79 1.64
CA ASP A 117 -22.64 -1.56 0.42
C ASP A 117 -21.82 -1.88 -0.84
N ALA A 118 -22.10 -3.01 -1.48
CA ALA A 118 -21.45 -3.45 -2.70
C ALA A 118 -21.62 -2.46 -3.87
N THR A 119 -22.63 -1.57 -3.84
CA THR A 119 -22.79 -0.57 -4.91
C THR A 119 -21.69 0.49 -4.88
N THR A 120 -21.09 0.75 -3.71
CA THR A 120 -20.11 1.84 -3.52
C THR A 120 -18.76 1.39 -2.98
N CYS A 121 -18.72 0.34 -2.16
CA CYS A 121 -17.54 -0.09 -1.41
C CYS A 121 -16.80 1.12 -0.80
N ASP A 122 -17.55 1.91 -0.04
CA ASP A 122 -17.21 3.25 0.42
C ASP A 122 -15.98 3.31 1.33
N LEU A 123 -15.63 2.21 1.99
CA LEU A 123 -14.45 2.13 2.88
C LEU A 123 -13.20 1.63 2.16
N ALA A 124 -13.34 0.93 1.04
CA ALA A 124 -12.25 0.23 0.37
C ALA A 124 -11.05 1.12 0.03
N ALA A 125 -11.30 2.34 -0.48
CA ALA A 125 -10.24 3.25 -0.89
C ALA A 125 -9.36 3.74 0.27
N SER A 126 -9.91 3.76 1.49
CA SER A 126 -9.21 4.15 2.72
C SER A 126 -8.77 2.94 3.56
N ALA A 127 -9.02 1.71 3.10
CA ALA A 127 -8.72 0.51 3.85
C ALA A 127 -7.22 0.41 4.16
N ASN A 128 -6.92 0.11 5.43
CA ASN A 128 -5.56 -0.01 5.93
C ASN A 128 -5.49 -1.07 7.07
N ALA A 129 -4.31 -1.22 7.67
CA ALA A 129 -4.04 -2.25 8.68
C ALA A 129 -4.31 -1.82 10.14
N GLU A 130 -4.97 -0.68 10.38
CA GLU A 130 -5.24 -0.18 11.74
C GLU A 130 -6.20 -1.09 12.52
N THR A 131 -7.31 -1.45 11.88
CA THR A 131 -8.33 -2.33 12.48
C THR A 131 -7.84 -3.77 12.47
N TYR A 132 -7.49 -4.29 11.30
CA TYR A 132 -7.02 -5.66 11.09
C TYR A 132 -5.57 -5.66 10.61
N PRO A 133 -4.63 -6.21 11.38
CA PRO A 133 -3.24 -6.26 10.95
C PRO A 133 -3.10 -7.24 9.78
N GLY A 134 -2.44 -6.79 8.72
CA GLY A 134 -2.18 -7.58 7.52
C GLY A 134 -1.82 -6.68 6.35
N LEU A 135 -1.62 -7.31 5.20
CA LEU A 135 -1.49 -6.59 3.93
C LEU A 135 -2.89 -6.20 3.44
N VAL A 136 -3.06 -4.94 3.07
CA VAL A 136 -4.30 -4.36 2.57
C VAL A 136 -4.01 -3.59 1.29
N ILE A 137 -4.56 -4.02 0.16
CA ILE A 137 -4.37 -3.37 -1.14
C ILE A 137 -5.75 -3.03 -1.73
N PRO A 138 -6.14 -1.74 -1.67
CA PRO A 138 -7.26 -1.24 -2.45
C PRO A 138 -6.95 -1.30 -3.95
N PHE A 139 -7.92 -1.70 -4.78
CA PHE A 139 -7.79 -1.75 -6.24
C PHE A 139 -9.09 -1.40 -6.95
N ALA A 140 -9.01 -0.87 -8.18
CA ALA A 140 -10.18 -0.35 -8.88
C ALA A 140 -11.24 -1.44 -9.13
N TYR A 141 -12.51 -1.13 -8.89
CA TYR A 141 -13.61 -2.09 -8.97
C TYR A 141 -13.76 -2.78 -10.34
N ASN A 142 -13.40 -2.06 -11.41
CA ASN A 142 -13.52 -2.50 -12.80
C ASN A 142 -12.26 -3.20 -13.34
N THR A 143 -11.26 -3.42 -12.50
CA THR A 143 -10.03 -4.12 -12.91
C THR A 143 -10.14 -5.62 -12.68
N THR A 144 -9.64 -6.41 -13.64
CA THR A 144 -9.48 -7.85 -13.43
C THR A 144 -8.48 -8.08 -12.31
N PHE A 145 -8.85 -8.91 -11.34
CA PHE A 145 -7.97 -9.26 -10.24
C PHE A 145 -6.70 -9.95 -10.77
N ASP A 146 -5.55 -9.42 -10.40
CA ASP A 146 -4.23 -9.98 -10.69
C ASP A 146 -3.35 -9.82 -9.44
N CYS A 147 -3.18 -10.91 -8.68
CA CYS A 147 -2.43 -10.82 -7.45
C CYS A 147 -0.96 -10.45 -7.66
N LYS A 148 -0.37 -10.85 -8.79
CA LYS A 148 1.02 -10.51 -9.13
C LYS A 148 1.18 -9.02 -9.35
N ALA A 149 0.29 -8.41 -10.13
CA ALA A 149 0.33 -6.98 -10.39
C ALA A 149 0.12 -6.18 -9.10
N LEU A 150 -0.88 -6.54 -8.29
CA LEU A 150 -1.22 -5.84 -7.04
C LEU A 150 -0.07 -5.91 -6.02
N ILE A 151 0.44 -7.12 -5.73
CA ILE A 151 1.49 -7.30 -4.72
C ILE A 151 2.80 -6.63 -5.16
N ARG A 152 3.18 -6.72 -6.44
CA ARG A 152 4.41 -6.06 -6.91
C ARG A 152 4.29 -4.54 -6.86
N ALA A 153 3.16 -3.99 -7.30
CA ALA A 153 2.94 -2.55 -7.26
C ALA A 153 3.00 -2.00 -5.83
N THR A 154 2.34 -2.64 -4.86
CA THR A 154 2.40 -2.18 -3.47
C THR A 154 3.80 -2.36 -2.86
N TYR A 155 4.53 -3.40 -3.25
CA TYR A 155 5.88 -3.67 -2.75
C TYR A 155 6.86 -2.61 -3.24
N GLU A 156 6.85 -2.31 -4.54
CA GLU A 156 7.70 -1.28 -5.14
C GLU A 156 7.39 0.12 -4.59
N ALA A 157 6.10 0.47 -4.48
CA ALA A 157 5.68 1.75 -3.90
C ALA A 157 6.10 1.86 -2.42
N GLY A 158 5.95 0.79 -1.65
CA GLY A 158 6.33 0.76 -0.24
C GLY A 158 7.84 0.87 -0.04
N LEU A 159 8.63 0.16 -0.85
CA LEU A 159 10.09 0.30 -0.85
C LEU A 159 10.54 1.73 -1.18
N SER A 160 9.95 2.36 -2.20
CA SER A 160 10.26 3.77 -2.51
C SER A 160 9.97 4.67 -1.31
N HIS A 161 8.80 4.49 -0.69
CA HIS A 161 8.39 5.29 0.46
C HIS A 161 9.29 5.10 1.68
N LEU A 162 9.67 3.86 2.00
CA LEU A 162 10.59 3.55 3.09
C LEU A 162 11.96 4.22 2.87
N ARG A 163 12.46 4.19 1.62
CA ARG A 163 13.72 4.84 1.25
C ARG A 163 13.64 6.36 1.40
N GLU A 164 12.56 6.98 0.94
CA GLU A 164 12.33 8.43 1.04
C GLU A 164 12.17 8.89 2.49
N SER A 165 11.57 8.05 3.33
CA SER A 165 11.35 8.32 4.75
C SER A 165 12.58 8.13 5.63
N SER A 166 13.72 7.70 5.06
CA SER A 166 14.96 7.40 5.79
C SER A 166 14.77 6.39 6.93
N PHE A 167 13.89 5.40 6.73
CA PHE A 167 13.60 4.34 7.68
C PHE A 167 14.87 3.57 8.09
N ASP A 168 15.06 3.38 9.40
CA ASP A 168 16.18 2.62 9.99
C ASP A 168 15.66 1.41 10.77
N PRO A 169 15.84 0.16 10.26
CA PRO A 169 15.35 -1.05 10.92
C PRO A 169 16.00 -1.34 12.27
N SER A 170 17.10 -0.67 12.62
CA SER A 170 17.81 -0.88 13.89
C SER A 170 17.19 -0.10 15.05
N THR A 171 16.42 0.95 14.76
CA THR A 171 15.83 1.84 15.75
C THR A 171 14.32 2.01 15.58
N ASP A 172 13.82 1.92 14.34
CA ASP A 172 12.41 2.07 14.04
C ASP A 172 11.64 0.77 14.24
N THR A 173 10.43 0.91 14.78
CA THR A 173 9.47 -0.19 14.97
C THR A 173 8.24 -0.01 14.12
N TYR A 174 7.57 -1.10 13.78
CA TYR A 174 6.29 -1.06 13.08
C TYR A 174 5.23 -0.34 13.93
N ASN A 175 4.56 0.64 13.35
CA ASN A 175 3.38 1.27 13.90
C ASN A 175 2.54 1.85 12.76
N VAL A 176 1.41 1.22 12.45
CA VAL A 176 0.50 1.61 11.36
C VAL A 176 -0.06 3.04 11.49
N THR A 177 -0.01 3.65 12.68
CA THR A 177 -0.50 5.03 12.88
C THR A 177 0.59 6.09 12.73
N LEU A 178 1.86 5.69 12.64
CA LEU A 178 3.00 6.61 12.57
C LEU A 178 3.80 6.38 11.28
N ALA A 179 4.48 7.42 10.82
CA ALA A 179 5.42 7.29 9.71
C ALA A 179 6.55 6.30 10.05
N PRO A 180 7.04 5.52 9.08
CA PRO A 180 6.61 5.48 7.68
C PRO A 180 5.40 4.55 7.42
N PHE A 181 4.92 3.81 8.42
CA PHE A 181 3.95 2.74 8.24
C PHE A 181 2.48 3.17 8.24
N ASN A 182 2.20 4.46 8.48
CA ASN A 182 0.91 5.08 8.16
C ASN A 182 0.67 5.20 6.65
N ASN A 183 1.70 5.00 5.81
CA ASN A 183 1.55 4.73 4.40
C ASN A 183 1.21 3.25 4.16
N VAL A 184 0.08 2.98 3.50
CA VAL A 184 -0.41 1.63 3.24
C VAL A 184 0.61 0.76 2.49
N ALA A 185 1.31 1.30 1.49
CA ALA A 185 2.28 0.54 0.73
C ALA A 185 3.52 0.16 1.55
N ALA A 186 4.00 1.07 2.40
CA ALA A 186 5.09 0.79 3.34
C ALA A 186 4.68 -0.24 4.40
N SER A 187 3.46 -0.13 4.94
CA SER A 187 2.88 -1.15 5.84
C SER A 187 2.81 -2.53 5.17
N ASN A 188 2.28 -2.60 3.94
CA ASN A 188 2.21 -3.85 3.17
C ASN A 188 3.60 -4.46 2.96
N THR A 189 4.61 -3.62 2.69
CA THR A 189 6.00 -4.07 2.53
C THR A 189 6.55 -4.66 3.84
N ALA A 190 6.23 -4.08 4.99
CA ALA A 190 6.60 -4.64 6.29
C ALA A 190 6.00 -6.05 6.49
N PHE A 191 4.72 -6.25 6.19
CA PHE A 191 4.10 -7.59 6.29
C PHE A 191 4.72 -8.59 5.31
N LEU A 192 4.97 -8.18 4.06
CA LEU A 192 5.59 -9.04 3.04
C LEU A 192 7.00 -9.50 3.45
N LEU A 193 7.75 -8.65 4.16
CA LEU A 193 9.15 -8.91 4.54
C LEU A 193 9.33 -9.38 5.98
N SER A 194 8.26 -9.44 6.78
CA SER A 194 8.34 -9.90 8.16
C SER A 194 8.73 -11.36 8.25
N SER A 195 9.73 -11.67 9.09
CA SER A 195 10.10 -13.05 9.43
C SER A 195 9.22 -13.66 10.53
N LYS A 196 8.30 -12.88 11.12
CA LYS A 196 7.48 -13.30 12.27
C LYS A 196 6.45 -14.38 11.88
N SER A 197 5.91 -14.29 10.68
CA SER A 197 4.84 -15.17 10.23
C SER A 197 5.36 -16.31 9.36
N ALA A 198 4.81 -17.51 9.58
CA ALA A 198 5.09 -18.70 8.79
C ALA A 198 3.95 -19.10 7.84
N LYS A 199 2.78 -18.51 8.02
CA LYS A 199 1.57 -18.82 7.23
C LYS A 199 0.80 -17.57 6.86
N VAL A 200 0.05 -17.65 5.77
CA VAL A 200 -0.80 -16.55 5.27
C VAL A 200 -2.12 -17.08 4.70
N SER A 201 -3.17 -16.29 4.86
CA SER A 201 -4.49 -16.48 4.23
C SER A 201 -4.90 -15.18 3.55
N CYS A 202 -5.34 -15.24 2.31
CA CYS A 202 -5.69 -14.06 1.51
C CYS A 202 -7.09 -14.16 0.93
N ALA A 203 -7.78 -13.01 0.86
CA ALA A 203 -9.04 -12.89 0.18
C ALA A 203 -9.16 -11.55 -0.55
N ALA A 204 -9.94 -11.50 -1.62
CA ALA A 204 -10.22 -10.28 -2.34
C ALA A 204 -11.72 -10.11 -2.59
N THR A 205 -12.22 -8.89 -2.43
CA THR A 205 -13.59 -8.55 -2.83
C THR A 205 -13.73 -8.52 -4.35
N LYS A 206 -14.93 -8.82 -4.86
CA LYS A 206 -15.14 -8.98 -6.31
C LYS A 206 -16.38 -8.31 -6.91
N ASN A 207 -17.32 -7.83 -6.10
CA ASN A 207 -18.64 -7.35 -6.56
C ASN A 207 -18.90 -5.89 -6.20
N CYS A 208 -17.85 -5.09 -6.01
CA CYS A 208 -18.01 -3.65 -5.93
C CYS A 208 -18.45 -3.10 -7.30
N GLU A 209 -19.55 -2.34 -7.35
CA GLU A 209 -20.06 -1.72 -8.59
C GLU A 209 -19.48 -0.32 -8.84
N ALA A 210 -18.93 0.30 -7.81
CA ALA A 210 -18.16 1.52 -7.84
C ALA A 210 -17.05 1.48 -6.78
N GLY A 211 -16.28 2.56 -6.66
CA GLY A 211 -15.24 2.68 -5.65
C GLY A 211 -14.05 1.75 -5.91
N GLN A 212 -13.66 0.98 -4.89
CA GLN A 212 -12.53 0.05 -4.95
C GLN A 212 -12.92 -1.30 -4.36
N ASN A 213 -12.30 -2.36 -4.86
CA ASN A 213 -12.21 -3.63 -4.17
C ASN A 213 -11.01 -3.62 -3.21
N VAL A 214 -10.93 -4.62 -2.33
CA VAL A 214 -9.81 -4.81 -1.39
C VAL A 214 -9.24 -6.21 -1.53
N LEU A 215 -7.93 -6.32 -1.67
CA LEU A 215 -7.16 -7.54 -1.40
C LEU A 215 -6.62 -7.44 0.03
N PHE A 216 -6.99 -8.41 0.86
CA PHE A 216 -6.50 -8.56 2.22
C PHE A 216 -5.72 -9.88 2.35
N CYS A 217 -4.55 -9.82 2.99
CA CYS A 217 -3.82 -11.01 3.41
C CYS A 217 -3.49 -10.93 4.91
N TYR A 218 -3.98 -11.92 5.65
CA TYR A 218 -3.64 -12.10 7.06
C TYR A 218 -2.47 -13.05 7.21
N PHE A 219 -1.46 -12.61 7.95
CA PHE A 219 -0.27 -13.40 8.26
C PHE A 219 -0.40 -13.93 9.69
N ILE A 220 -0.24 -15.24 9.91
CA ILE A 220 -0.36 -15.83 11.25
C ILE A 220 0.77 -15.31 12.13
N ASP A 221 0.41 -14.89 13.35
CA ASP A 221 1.25 -14.07 14.24
C ASP A 221 1.71 -12.77 13.53
N PRO A 222 0.75 -11.87 13.21
CA PRO A 222 1.02 -10.70 12.39
C PRO A 222 1.93 -9.70 13.12
N LEU A 223 2.52 -8.78 12.36
CA LEU A 223 3.18 -7.60 12.92
C LEU A 223 2.18 -6.77 13.75
N GLN A 224 2.64 -6.33 14.91
CA GLN A 224 1.97 -5.47 15.87
C GLN A 224 2.81 -4.22 16.15
N THR A 225 2.18 -3.21 16.74
CA THR A 225 2.88 -2.00 17.15
C THR A 225 4.06 -2.33 18.06
N GLY A 226 5.24 -1.80 17.74
CA GLY A 226 6.48 -2.03 18.49
C GLY A 226 7.30 -3.23 18.00
N ASP A 227 6.78 -4.06 17.10
CA ASP A 227 7.57 -5.12 16.48
C ASP A 227 8.62 -4.53 15.51
N ALA A 228 9.75 -5.22 15.36
CA ALA A 228 10.65 -4.95 14.24
C ALA A 228 9.97 -5.39 12.92
N PRO A 229 9.81 -4.51 11.92
CA PRO A 229 9.10 -4.83 10.68
C PRO A 229 9.83 -5.90 9.85
N PHE A 230 11.16 -5.85 9.82
CA PHE A 230 12.03 -6.89 9.26
C PHE A 230 13.45 -6.71 9.82
N THR A 231 14.30 -7.72 9.65
CA THR A 231 15.65 -7.72 10.25
C THR A 231 16.61 -6.78 9.52
N THR A 232 17.69 -6.38 10.19
CA THR A 232 18.76 -5.57 9.60
C THR A 232 19.38 -6.26 8.38
N GLU A 233 19.48 -7.58 8.36
CA GLU A 233 20.00 -8.35 7.21
C GLU A 233 19.08 -8.24 6.00
N VAL A 234 17.76 -8.32 6.20
CA VAL A 234 16.76 -8.12 5.14
C VAL A 234 16.84 -6.70 4.59
N TYR A 235 16.94 -5.69 5.47
CA TYR A 235 17.12 -4.29 5.05
C TYR A 235 18.41 -4.07 4.25
N ASN A 236 19.53 -4.61 4.73
CA ASN A 236 20.81 -4.53 4.05
C ASN A 236 20.76 -5.20 2.67
N ALA A 237 20.05 -6.32 2.56
CA ALA A 237 19.81 -7.00 1.29
C ALA A 237 18.95 -6.16 0.33
N LEU A 238 17.90 -5.48 0.82
CA LEU A 238 17.05 -4.59 0.02
C LEU A 238 17.86 -3.48 -0.66
N TRP A 239 18.78 -2.87 0.07
CA TRP A 239 19.49 -1.66 -0.37
C TRP A 239 20.93 -1.92 -0.83
N GLY A 240 21.37 -3.18 -0.79
CA GLY A 240 22.76 -3.54 -1.08
C GLY A 240 23.77 -2.95 -0.08
N VAL A 241 23.31 -2.44 1.06
CA VAL A 241 24.12 -1.83 2.11
C VAL A 241 24.83 -2.97 2.85
N GLY A 242 26.08 -3.24 2.50
CA GLY A 242 26.84 -4.38 3.03
C GLY A 242 27.58 -5.20 1.96
N LYS A 243 27.30 -4.99 0.66
CA LYS A 243 28.16 -5.50 -0.43
C LYS A 243 29.42 -4.66 -0.65
N GLY A 244 29.66 -3.69 0.23
CA GLY A 244 30.78 -2.74 0.20
C GLY A 244 31.78 -2.92 1.34
N ALA A 245 32.22 -4.15 1.60
CA ALA A 245 33.58 -4.37 2.08
C ALA A 245 34.32 -4.99 0.90
N ALA A 246 35.28 -4.23 0.35
CA ALA A 246 36.09 -4.62 -0.78
C ALA A 246 36.51 -6.09 -0.65
N SER A 247 36.22 -6.88 -1.68
CA SER A 247 37.06 -8.04 -1.97
C SER A 247 38.42 -7.44 -2.28
N ILE A 248 39.25 -7.29 -1.25
CA ILE A 248 40.66 -7.00 -1.41
C ILE A 248 41.13 -8.23 -2.18
N LEU A 249 41.32 -8.05 -3.48
CA LEU A 249 42.06 -8.99 -4.31
C LEU A 249 43.33 -9.27 -3.53
N VAL A 250 43.38 -10.43 -2.89
CA VAL A 250 44.60 -10.98 -2.34
C VAL A 250 45.55 -10.99 -3.54
N PRO A 251 46.64 -10.20 -3.55
CA PRO A 251 47.60 -10.34 -4.62
C PRO A 251 48.16 -11.75 -4.45
N SER A 252 47.77 -12.64 -5.36
CA SER A 252 48.26 -14.01 -5.36
C SER A 252 49.78 -13.95 -5.47
N VAL A 253 50.43 -14.30 -4.38
CA VAL A 253 51.86 -14.57 -4.30
C VAL A 253 52.15 -15.72 -5.26
N SER A 254 52.76 -15.42 -6.40
CA SER A 254 53.52 -16.31 -7.30
C SER A 254 53.78 -15.55 -8.61
N THR A 255 54.92 -14.90 -8.82
CA THR A 255 56.07 -15.37 -9.61
C THR A 255 56.81 -14.09 -10.05
N ALA A 256 58.13 -13.97 -10.22
CA ALA A 256 59.26 -14.88 -10.17
C ALA A 256 60.53 -14.06 -9.88
N LEU A 257 61.51 -14.70 -9.25
CA LEU A 257 62.92 -14.32 -9.32
C LEU A 257 63.35 -14.15 -10.78
N LEU A 258 63.97 -13.02 -11.12
CA LEU A 258 64.99 -12.99 -12.18
C LEU A 258 65.97 -11.85 -11.93
N SER A 259 66.95 -12.16 -11.09
CA SER A 259 68.20 -11.42 -10.93
C SER A 259 69.22 -11.86 -11.98
N LEU A 260 69.96 -10.88 -12.49
CA LEU A 260 71.19 -10.94 -13.30
C LEU A 260 71.08 -11.32 -14.78
N ALA A 261 71.29 -10.31 -15.64
CA ALA A 261 72.28 -10.39 -16.71
C ALA A 261 72.85 -8.98 -16.97
N LEU A 262 74.01 -8.73 -16.36
CA LEU A 262 74.88 -7.61 -16.67
C LEU A 262 75.76 -8.04 -17.85
N THR A 263 75.50 -7.53 -19.05
CA THR A 263 76.47 -7.55 -20.16
C THR A 263 76.50 -6.18 -20.82
N ILE A 264 77.47 -5.42 -20.34
CA ILE A 264 78.28 -4.38 -20.98
C ILE A 264 78.09 -4.27 -22.49
N LEU A 265 77.78 -3.06 -22.97
CA LEU A 265 78.31 -2.59 -24.25
C LEU A 265 78.86 -1.17 -24.08
N THR A 266 80.19 -1.12 -24.12
CA THR A 266 81.00 0.00 -24.63
C THR A 266 80.67 0.28 -26.09
#